data_AF-A0A6A7M7W5-F1
#
_entry.id   AF-A0A6A7M7W5-F1
#
_cell.length_a   1.000
_cell.length_b   1.000
_cell.length_c   1.000
_cell.angle_alpha   90.00
_cell.angle_beta   90.00
_cell.angle_gamma   90.00
#
_symmetry.space_group_name_H-M   'P 1'
#
loop_
_entity.id
_entity.type
_entity.pdbx_description
1 polymer ?
#
loop_
_entity_poly.entity_id
_entity_poly.type
_entity_poly.pdbx_seq_one_letter_code
_entity_poly.pdbx_strand_id
1 'polypeptide(L)'
;MRLSFSEVLSESFGFFFANIRLFFDLVTIPWIMSIVIRIVGGLVSTESPVGALIEKAIDVVPAAMFVVAWQRLVLLGPRRVERLPGLGWSSRETAWLGHLLKVAGMTFVLMAIFMITVGSMDPRALRAGAAIDPDDARRYALAGPLAFGFIVSLLLALRVSYGLAATAVDVPFSPRQSWAHSRGNAWPVIGALFVVYFGGAFITAVAVLLTHAVMRGMLQANEAAAVVSWTVAILVSYGVIALTATVQAVIFRRLLAWREGAGLSALSES
;
A
#
# COMPACT_ATOMS: atom_id res chain seq x y z
N MET A 1 -25.34 -7.01 -5.56
CA MET A 1 -25.34 -5.57 -5.22
C MET A 1 -24.37 -4.84 -6.14
N ARG A 2 -24.71 -3.64 -6.65
CA ARG A 2 -23.76 -2.81 -7.43
C ARG A 2 -23.04 -1.84 -6.49
N LEU A 3 -21.72 -1.77 -6.58
CA LEU A 3 -20.91 -0.80 -5.84
C LEU A 3 -20.95 0.55 -6.55
N SER A 4 -21.24 1.59 -5.78
CA SER A 4 -21.02 2.97 -6.20
C SER A 4 -19.60 3.38 -5.80
N PHE A 5 -18.80 3.77 -6.79
CA PHE A 5 -17.43 4.28 -6.58
C PHE A 5 -17.42 5.48 -5.60
N SER A 6 -18.34 6.42 -5.79
CA SER A 6 -18.45 7.62 -4.96
C SER A 6 -18.79 7.29 -3.51
N GLU A 7 -19.73 6.37 -3.28
CA GLU A 7 -20.10 5.95 -1.92
C GLU A 7 -18.95 5.25 -1.19
N VAL A 8 -18.20 4.39 -1.90
CA VAL A 8 -17.04 3.71 -1.31
C VAL A 8 -16.00 4.72 -0.87
N LEU A 9 -15.69 5.72 -1.71
CA LEU A 9 -14.72 6.75 -1.36
C LEU A 9 -15.24 7.65 -0.25
N SER A 10 -16.46 8.19 -0.36
CA SER A 10 -17.00 9.12 0.64
C SER A 10 -17.10 8.47 2.03
N GLU A 11 -17.53 7.21 2.10
CA GLU A 11 -17.55 6.44 3.35
C GLU A 11 -16.14 6.21 3.89
N SER A 12 -15.17 5.89 3.02
CA SER A 12 -13.80 5.60 3.45
C SER A 12 -13.06 6.84 3.97
N PHE A 13 -13.17 7.97 3.25
CA PHE A 13 -12.60 9.24 3.68
C PHE A 13 -13.31 9.77 4.93
N GLY A 14 -14.65 9.70 4.96
CA GLY A 14 -15.43 10.07 6.14
C GLY A 14 -15.03 9.27 7.37
N PHE A 15 -14.86 7.95 7.25
CA PHE A 15 -14.39 7.11 8.35
C PHE A 15 -12.99 7.49 8.81
N PHE A 16 -12.04 7.67 7.89
CA PHE A 16 -10.66 8.02 8.23
C PHE A 16 -10.57 9.33 9.02
N PHE A 17 -11.20 10.40 8.53
CA PHE A 17 -11.17 11.70 9.19
C PHE A 17 -11.94 11.72 10.51
N ALA A 18 -13.04 10.97 10.62
CA ALA A 18 -13.76 10.81 11.89
C ALA A 18 -12.94 10.08 12.96
N ASN A 19 -11.96 9.27 12.56
CA ASN A 19 -11.14 8.44 13.45
C ASN A 19 -9.67 8.85 13.46
N ILE A 20 -9.34 10.10 13.12
CA ILE A 20 -7.95 10.57 13.00
C ILE A 20 -7.16 10.43 14.31
N ARG A 21 -7.82 10.56 15.46
CA ARG A 21 -7.20 10.33 16.77
C ARG A 21 -6.74 8.88 16.92
N LEU A 22 -7.63 7.93 16.61
CA LEU A 22 -7.31 6.50 16.65
C LEU A 22 -6.25 6.13 15.61
N PHE A 23 -6.19 6.85 14.48
CA PHE A 23 -5.09 6.70 13.52
C PHE A 23 -3.75 6.98 14.19
N PHE A 24 -3.60 8.10 14.89
CA PHE A 24 -2.37 8.42 15.60
C PHE A 24 -2.05 7.40 16.71
N ASP A 25 -3.06 6.96 17.47
CA ASP A 25 -2.87 5.96 18.52
C ASP A 25 -2.34 4.63 17.96
N LEU A 26 -2.82 4.20 16.79
CA LEU A 26 -2.43 2.93 16.18
C LEU A 26 -1.15 3.02 15.34
N VAL A 27 -0.88 4.15 14.71
CA VAL A 27 0.25 4.30 13.78
C VAL A 27 1.57 4.59 14.48
N THR A 28 1.55 5.14 15.70
CA THR A 28 2.74 5.70 16.35
C THR A 28 3.90 4.70 16.43
N ILE A 29 3.66 3.49 16.95
CA ILE A 29 4.72 2.48 17.07
C ILE A 29 5.17 1.95 15.70
N PRO A 30 4.27 1.52 14.78
CA PRO A 30 4.65 1.14 13.42
C PRO A 30 5.46 2.20 12.68
N TRP A 31 5.08 3.47 12.81
CA TRP A 31 5.77 4.60 12.20
C TRP A 31 7.20 4.76 12.74
N ILE A 32 7.38 4.70 14.05
CA ILE A 32 8.72 4.73 14.68
C ILE A 32 9.56 3.53 14.20
N MET A 33 8.99 2.33 14.14
CA MET A 33 9.69 1.15 13.62
C MET A 33 10.14 1.35 12.17
N SER A 34 9.26 1.86 11.29
CA SER A 34 9.58 2.18 9.90
C SER A 34 10.69 3.23 9.78
N ILE A 35 10.72 4.25 10.65
CA ILE A 35 11.81 5.23 10.71
C ILE A 35 13.13 4.54 11.07
N VAL A 36 13.13 3.69 12.12
CA VAL A 36 14.34 2.97 12.53
C VAL A 36 14.85 2.05 11.41
N ILE A 37 13.94 1.30 10.76
CA ILE A 37 14.28 0.45 9.60
C ILE A 37 14.90 1.30 8.48
N ARG A 38 14.32 2.47 8.19
CA ARG A 38 14.84 3.37 7.16
C ARG A 38 16.23 3.92 7.50
N ILE A 39 16.46 4.30 8.76
CA ILE A 39 17.76 4.80 9.23
C ILE A 39 18.81 3.70 9.13
N VAL A 40 18.53 2.52 9.68
CA VAL A 40 19.45 1.37 9.63
C VAL A 40 19.70 0.92 8.19
N GLY A 41 18.65 0.83 7.37
CA GLY A 41 18.76 0.51 5.95
C GLY A 41 19.64 1.50 5.19
N GLY A 42 19.47 2.80 5.46
CA GLY A 42 20.30 3.86 4.90
C GLY A 42 21.78 3.79 5.31
N LEU A 43 22.10 3.21 6.47
CA LEU A 43 23.48 3.00 6.92
C LEU A 43 24.15 1.76 6.29
N VAL A 44 23.34 0.77 5.88
CA VAL A 44 23.83 -0.54 5.42
C VAL A 44 23.75 -0.71 3.90
N SER A 45 22.86 0.01 3.22
CA SER A 45 22.43 -0.29 1.83
C SER A 45 22.63 0.85 0.84
N THR A 46 23.57 1.77 1.06
CA THR A 46 23.69 3.03 0.30
C THR A 46 23.80 2.87 -1.23
N GLU A 47 24.23 1.71 -1.74
CA GLU A 47 24.48 1.52 -3.18
C GLU A 47 23.90 0.23 -3.78
N SER A 48 23.17 -0.59 -3.01
CA SER A 48 22.67 -1.89 -3.50
C SER A 48 21.15 -1.87 -3.77
N PRO A 49 20.70 -2.09 -5.02
CA PRO A 49 19.29 -2.30 -5.33
C PRO A 49 18.65 -3.43 -4.51
N VAL A 50 19.42 -4.48 -4.23
CA VAL A 50 18.99 -5.61 -3.40
C VAL A 50 18.81 -5.18 -1.94
N GLY A 51 19.73 -4.36 -1.40
CA GLY A 51 19.60 -3.80 -0.06
C GLY A 51 18.34 -2.94 0.11
N ALA A 52 18.03 -2.11 -0.89
CA ALA A 52 16.80 -1.32 -0.92
C ALA A 52 15.53 -2.20 -0.95
N LEU A 53 15.55 -3.31 -1.69
CA LEU A 53 14.44 -4.28 -1.71
C LEU A 53 14.27 -4.99 -0.36
N ILE A 54 15.38 -5.37 0.29
CA ILE A 54 15.36 -5.98 1.63
C ILE A 54 14.80 -5.00 2.66
N GLU A 55 15.25 -3.74 2.65
CA GLU A 55 14.72 -2.69 3.53
C GLU A 55 13.19 -2.59 3.37
N LYS A 56 12.70 -2.57 2.13
CA LYS A 56 11.25 -2.51 1.86
C LYS A 56 10.51 -3.78 2.27
N ALA A 57 11.12 -4.95 2.12
CA ALA A 57 10.54 -6.20 2.61
C ALA A 57 10.41 -6.22 4.14
N ILE A 58 11.38 -5.66 4.86
CA ILE A 58 11.32 -5.55 6.33
C ILE A 58 10.25 -4.52 6.75
N ASP A 59 10.11 -3.42 6.02
CA ASP A 59 9.11 -2.38 6.30
C ASP A 59 7.65 -2.85 6.12
N VAL A 60 7.43 -3.98 5.44
CA VAL A 60 6.12 -4.65 5.39
C VAL A 60 5.65 -5.12 6.77
N VAL A 61 6.57 -5.42 7.70
CA VAL A 61 6.24 -5.89 9.05
C VAL A 61 5.44 -4.85 9.85
N PRO A 62 5.95 -3.62 10.11
CA PRO A 62 5.18 -2.61 10.83
C PRO A 62 3.91 -2.21 10.06
N ALA A 63 3.95 -2.18 8.72
CA ALA A 63 2.77 -1.93 7.90
C ALA A 63 1.67 -2.98 8.12
N ALA A 64 2.01 -4.28 8.18
CA ALA A 64 1.05 -5.35 8.42
C ALA A 64 0.41 -5.26 9.82
N MET A 65 1.21 -4.97 10.85
CA MET A 65 0.72 -4.77 12.22
C MET A 65 -0.30 -3.62 12.28
N PHE A 66 -0.01 -2.52 11.57
CA PHE A 66 -0.91 -1.38 11.47
C PHE A 66 -2.19 -1.72 10.69
N VAL A 67 -2.05 -2.26 9.48
CA VAL A 67 -3.20 -2.52 8.59
C VAL A 67 -4.18 -3.50 9.21
N VAL A 68 -3.70 -4.57 9.84
CA VAL A 68 -4.57 -5.55 10.48
C VAL A 68 -5.38 -4.89 11.60
N ALA A 69 -4.75 -4.11 12.48
CA ALA A 69 -5.45 -3.40 13.53
C ALA A 69 -6.43 -2.36 12.98
N TRP A 70 -6.04 -1.64 11.92
CA TRP A 70 -6.89 -0.65 11.27
C TRP A 70 -8.11 -1.27 10.59
N GLN A 71 -7.95 -2.37 9.84
CA GLN A 71 -9.07 -3.07 9.22
C GLN A 71 -10.05 -3.62 10.26
N ARG A 72 -9.55 -4.11 11.40
CA ARG A 72 -10.40 -4.50 12.53
C ARG A 72 -11.16 -3.32 13.10
N LEU A 73 -10.51 -2.16 13.27
CA LEU A 73 -11.19 -0.94 13.69
C LEU A 73 -12.33 -0.57 12.73
N VAL A 74 -12.10 -0.65 11.40
CA VAL A 74 -13.11 -0.32 10.38
C VAL A 74 -14.29 -1.31 10.37
N LEU A 75 -14.02 -2.60 10.57
CA LEU A 75 -15.02 -3.67 10.43
C LEU A 75 -15.74 -4.02 11.74
N LEU A 76 -15.04 -3.95 12.87
CA LEU A 76 -15.49 -4.42 14.18
C LEU A 76 -15.58 -3.30 15.23
N GLY A 77 -15.03 -2.12 14.93
CA GLY A 77 -15.02 -0.98 15.84
C GLY A 77 -13.89 -1.01 16.90
N PRO A 78 -13.76 0.06 17.70
CA PRO A 78 -12.59 0.28 18.55
C PRO A 78 -12.37 -0.78 19.63
N ARG A 79 -13.45 -1.37 20.17
CA ARG A 79 -13.38 -2.35 21.27
C ARG A 79 -12.79 -3.71 20.85
N ARG A 80 -12.64 -3.94 19.55
CA ARG A 80 -12.18 -5.21 18.97
C ARG A 80 -10.73 -5.13 18.44
N VAL A 81 -10.07 -4.00 18.65
CA VAL A 81 -8.61 -3.87 18.50
C VAL A 81 -7.99 -4.45 19.77
N GLU A 82 -7.70 -5.76 19.74
CA GLU A 82 -7.29 -6.53 20.93
C GLU A 82 -5.94 -6.08 21.51
N ARG A 83 -5.08 -5.45 20.70
CA ARG A 83 -3.76 -4.96 21.10
C ARG A 83 -3.32 -3.77 20.27
N LEU A 84 -2.43 -2.96 20.84
CA LEU A 84 -1.74 -1.90 20.11
C LEU A 84 -0.77 -2.51 19.07
N PRO A 85 -0.77 -2.03 17.81
CA PRO A 85 0.23 -2.39 16.82
C PRO A 85 1.64 -2.14 17.33
N GLY A 86 2.57 -3.03 17.01
CA GLY A 86 3.97 -2.93 17.46
C GLY A 86 4.30 -3.70 18.75
N LEU A 87 3.30 -4.13 19.54
CA LEU A 87 3.54 -4.85 20.81
C LEU A 87 3.49 -6.38 20.70
N GLY A 88 3.28 -6.92 19.49
CA GLY A 88 3.33 -8.36 19.26
C GLY A 88 2.84 -8.76 17.87
N TRP A 89 3.16 -9.98 17.49
CA TRP A 89 2.72 -10.62 16.24
C TRP A 89 1.64 -11.66 16.52
N SER A 90 0.69 -11.89 15.61
CA SER A 90 -0.36 -12.91 15.77
C SER A 90 -0.59 -13.66 14.47
N SER A 91 -1.43 -14.69 14.53
CA SER A 91 -1.85 -15.44 13.35
C SER A 91 -2.51 -14.57 12.29
N ARG A 92 -3.13 -13.44 12.68
CA ARG A 92 -3.81 -12.52 11.75
C ARG A 92 -2.84 -11.79 10.85
N GLU A 93 -1.75 -11.26 11.39
CA GLU A 93 -0.73 -10.62 10.58
C GLU A 93 -0.04 -11.64 9.66
N THR A 94 0.21 -12.87 10.13
CA THR A 94 0.69 -13.96 9.27
C THR A 94 -0.29 -14.27 8.14
N ALA A 95 -1.59 -14.40 8.44
CA ALA A 95 -2.62 -14.69 7.46
C ALA A 95 -2.77 -13.55 6.44
N TRP A 96 -2.73 -12.31 6.92
CA TRP A 96 -2.78 -11.11 6.09
C TRP A 96 -1.57 -11.03 5.15
N LEU A 97 -0.35 -11.26 5.65
CA LEU A 97 0.85 -11.34 4.81
C LEU A 97 0.78 -12.46 3.78
N GLY A 98 0.35 -13.65 4.20
CA GLY A 98 0.18 -14.79 3.30
C GLY A 98 -0.84 -14.50 2.19
N HIS A 99 -1.89 -13.74 2.50
CA HIS A 99 -2.88 -13.30 1.52
C HIS A 99 -2.33 -12.17 0.64
N LEU A 100 -1.59 -11.21 1.20
CA LEU A 100 -0.93 -10.14 0.45
C LEU A 100 0.03 -10.73 -0.59
N LEU A 101 0.82 -11.73 -0.22
CA LEU A 101 1.74 -12.41 -1.14
C LEU A 101 0.98 -13.08 -2.30
N LYS A 102 -0.17 -13.69 -2.02
CA LYS A 102 -1.02 -14.29 -3.07
C LYS A 102 -1.63 -13.25 -4.02
N VAL A 103 -1.92 -12.06 -3.51
CA VAL A 103 -2.57 -10.98 -4.27
C VAL A 103 -1.58 -10.14 -5.06
N ALA A 104 -0.50 -9.71 -4.44
CA ALA A 104 0.45 -8.72 -4.96
C ALA A 104 1.87 -9.29 -5.15
N GLY A 105 2.12 -10.56 -4.83
CA GLY A 105 3.46 -11.17 -4.93
C GLY A 105 4.06 -11.05 -6.33
N MET A 106 3.28 -11.33 -7.37
CA MET A 106 3.76 -11.16 -8.75
C MET A 106 4.03 -9.68 -9.07
N THR A 107 3.23 -8.76 -8.54
CA THR A 107 3.45 -7.31 -8.70
C THR A 107 4.77 -6.89 -8.07
N PHE A 108 5.10 -7.40 -6.87
CA PHE A 108 6.39 -7.17 -6.22
C PHE A 108 7.56 -7.77 -6.99
N VAL A 109 7.41 -8.99 -7.52
CA VAL A 109 8.44 -9.64 -8.35
C VAL A 109 8.70 -8.83 -9.62
N LEU A 110 7.65 -8.41 -10.33
CA LEU A 110 7.77 -7.59 -11.54
C LEU A 110 8.40 -6.23 -11.24
N MET A 111 8.03 -5.61 -10.12
CA MET A 111 8.66 -4.37 -9.67
C MET A 111 10.15 -4.57 -9.39
N ALA A 112 10.52 -5.64 -8.68
CA ALA A 112 11.92 -5.94 -8.37
C ALA A 112 12.74 -6.19 -9.64
N ILE A 113 12.22 -7.00 -10.57
CA ILE A 113 12.86 -7.24 -11.87
C ILE A 113 13.00 -5.94 -12.66
N PHE A 114 11.96 -5.10 -12.68
CA PHE A 114 12.00 -3.79 -13.32
C PHE A 114 13.09 -2.91 -12.73
N MET A 115 13.16 -2.77 -11.40
CA MET A 115 14.18 -1.97 -10.72
C MET A 115 15.60 -2.47 -11.00
N ILE A 116 15.81 -3.80 -11.03
CA ILE A 116 17.12 -4.40 -11.30
C ILE A 116 17.52 -4.24 -12.78
N THR A 117 16.57 -4.37 -13.69
CA THR A 117 16.83 -4.41 -15.14
C THR A 117 16.99 -3.00 -15.72
N VAL A 118 16.15 -2.06 -15.27
CA VAL A 118 16.12 -0.69 -15.78
C VAL A 118 17.05 0.22 -14.98
N GLY A 119 17.28 -0.07 -13.70
CA GLY A 119 18.11 0.76 -12.82
C GLY A 119 17.54 2.17 -12.64
N SER A 120 18.40 3.11 -12.25
CA SER A 120 18.04 4.53 -12.22
C SER A 120 18.01 5.09 -13.65
N MET A 121 16.84 5.48 -14.16
CA MET A 121 16.75 6.23 -15.41
C MET A 121 17.47 7.58 -15.24
N ASP A 122 18.46 7.87 -16.08
CA ASP A 122 19.05 9.21 -16.17
C ASP A 122 17.96 10.16 -16.74
N PRO A 123 17.54 11.19 -15.99
CA PRO A 123 16.57 12.17 -16.49
C PRO A 123 17.01 12.85 -17.79
N ARG A 124 18.31 12.87 -18.10
CA ARG A 124 18.86 13.41 -19.35
C ARG A 124 18.49 12.57 -20.57
N ALA A 125 18.26 11.27 -20.39
CA ALA A 125 17.82 10.36 -21.46
C ALA A 125 16.36 10.63 -21.91
N LEU A 126 15.56 11.33 -21.08
CA LEU A 126 14.20 11.75 -21.41
C LEU A 126 14.13 13.10 -22.16
N ARG A 127 15.28 13.74 -22.42
CA ARG A 127 15.32 15.00 -23.19
C ARG A 127 15.19 14.71 -24.68
N ALA A 128 14.28 15.43 -25.34
CA ALA A 128 14.12 15.36 -26.79
C ALA A 128 15.46 15.67 -27.49
N GLY A 129 15.91 14.76 -28.37
CA GLY A 129 17.16 14.91 -29.14
C GLY A 129 18.44 14.39 -28.47
N ALA A 130 18.35 13.77 -27.28
CA ALA A 130 19.50 13.12 -26.67
C ALA A 130 19.91 11.87 -27.47
N ALA A 131 21.19 11.75 -27.82
CA ALA A 131 21.75 10.50 -28.31
C ALA A 131 21.76 9.49 -27.15
N ILE A 132 20.93 8.46 -27.25
CA ILE A 132 20.87 7.38 -26.26
C ILE A 132 21.94 6.36 -26.64
N ASP A 133 22.76 5.97 -25.66
CA ASP A 133 23.70 4.85 -25.82
C ASP A 133 22.93 3.59 -26.28
N PRO A 134 23.38 2.87 -27.33
CA PRO A 134 22.75 1.62 -27.77
C PRO A 134 22.48 0.61 -26.63
N ASP A 135 23.35 0.54 -25.62
CA ASP A 135 23.17 -0.35 -24.47
C ASP A 135 22.03 0.11 -23.55
N ASP A 136 21.88 1.42 -23.33
CA ASP A 136 20.75 1.99 -22.59
C ASP A 136 19.45 1.87 -23.37
N ALA A 137 19.48 2.05 -24.69
CA ALA A 137 18.32 1.83 -25.56
C ALA A 137 17.82 0.38 -25.48
N ARG A 138 18.74 -0.60 -25.41
CA ARG A 138 18.40 -2.02 -25.25
C ARG A 138 17.80 -2.32 -23.87
N ARG A 139 18.32 -1.71 -22.80
CA ARG A 139 17.73 -1.82 -21.45
C ARG A 139 16.34 -1.20 -21.38
N TYR A 140 16.15 -0.02 -21.95
CA TYR A 140 14.84 0.65 -21.99
C TYR A 140 13.82 -0.08 -22.87
N ALA A 141 14.27 -0.80 -23.91
CA ALA A 141 13.38 -1.65 -24.70
C ALA A 141 12.74 -2.78 -23.86
N LEU A 142 13.44 -3.30 -22.84
CA LEU A 142 12.89 -4.28 -21.89
C LEU A 142 11.96 -3.63 -20.85
N ALA A 143 12.08 -2.33 -20.61
CA ALA A 143 11.25 -1.61 -19.65
C ALA A 143 9.77 -1.59 -20.06
N GLY A 144 9.47 -1.48 -21.36
CA GLY A 144 8.10 -1.44 -21.88
C GLY A 144 7.28 -2.69 -21.54
N PRO A 145 7.72 -3.91 -21.92
CA PRO A 145 7.05 -5.14 -21.57
C PRO A 145 6.95 -5.38 -20.05
N LEU A 146 8.01 -5.08 -19.29
CA LEU A 146 8.00 -5.20 -17.83
C LEU A 146 6.99 -4.24 -17.18
N ALA A 147 6.95 -2.98 -17.62
CA ALA A 147 5.99 -1.99 -17.16
C ALA A 147 4.54 -2.41 -17.51
N PHE A 148 4.32 -2.93 -18.71
CA PHE A 148 3.01 -3.44 -19.10
C PHE A 148 2.57 -4.62 -18.21
N GLY A 149 3.46 -5.61 -18.02
CA GLY A 149 3.20 -6.73 -17.13
C GLY A 149 2.92 -6.29 -15.69
N PHE A 150 3.69 -5.30 -15.19
CA PHE A 150 3.49 -4.70 -13.88
C PHE A 150 2.12 -4.02 -13.78
N ILE A 151 1.70 -3.22 -14.76
CA ILE A 151 0.40 -2.55 -14.78
C ILE A 151 -0.74 -3.57 -14.75
N VAL A 152 -0.69 -4.60 -15.61
CA VAL A 152 -1.70 -5.66 -15.64
C VAL A 152 -1.76 -6.39 -14.29
N SER A 153 -0.60 -6.76 -13.74
CA SER A 153 -0.50 -7.41 -12.45
C SER A 153 -1.08 -6.55 -11.32
N LEU A 154 -0.77 -5.25 -11.32
CA LEU A 154 -1.28 -4.29 -10.35
C LEU A 154 -2.80 -4.16 -10.43
N LEU A 155 -3.38 -4.03 -11.62
CA LEU A 155 -4.83 -3.94 -11.80
C LEU A 155 -5.54 -5.21 -11.30
N LEU A 156 -4.97 -6.39 -11.57
CA LEU A 156 -5.46 -7.65 -11.04
C LEU A 156 -5.36 -7.71 -9.51
N ALA A 157 -4.23 -7.29 -8.94
CA ALA A 157 -4.02 -7.23 -7.50
C ALA A 157 -5.03 -6.30 -6.83
N LEU A 158 -5.22 -5.08 -7.36
CA LEU A 158 -6.22 -4.12 -6.87
C LEU A 158 -7.61 -4.76 -6.83
N ARG A 159 -8.03 -5.39 -7.93
CA ARG A 159 -9.35 -6.04 -8.03
C ARG A 159 -9.62 -7.05 -6.92
N VAL A 160 -8.62 -7.82 -6.50
CA VAL A 160 -8.80 -8.90 -5.52
C VAL A 160 -8.37 -8.53 -4.10
N SER A 161 -7.66 -7.40 -3.93
CA SER A 161 -7.05 -7.00 -2.65
C SER A 161 -8.02 -6.69 -1.52
N TYR A 162 -9.29 -6.38 -1.82
CA TYR A 162 -10.30 -6.17 -0.77
C TYR A 162 -10.50 -7.42 0.11
N GLY A 163 -10.14 -8.60 -0.40
CA GLY A 163 -10.13 -9.86 0.37
C GLY A 163 -9.14 -9.86 1.55
N LEU A 164 -8.15 -8.96 1.57
CA LEU A 164 -7.26 -8.77 2.72
C LEU A 164 -8.02 -8.41 3.99
N ALA A 165 -9.10 -7.65 3.87
CA ALA A 165 -9.93 -7.24 5.01
C ALA A 165 -10.56 -8.44 5.74
N ALA A 166 -10.85 -9.53 5.03
CA ALA A 166 -11.37 -10.76 5.61
C ALA A 166 -10.36 -11.42 6.57
N THR A 167 -9.08 -11.44 6.18
CA THR A 167 -8.01 -12.05 7.00
C THR A 167 -7.75 -11.28 8.30
N ALA A 168 -8.00 -9.97 8.32
CA ALA A 168 -7.88 -9.17 9.53
C ALA A 168 -8.97 -9.48 10.57
N VAL A 169 -10.11 -10.03 10.15
CA VAL A 169 -11.26 -10.38 11.00
C VAL A 169 -11.51 -11.90 11.09
N ASP A 170 -10.45 -12.69 10.91
CA ASP A 170 -10.47 -14.15 11.08
C ASP A 170 -11.42 -14.90 10.13
N VAL A 171 -11.76 -14.29 8.98
CA VAL A 171 -12.62 -14.90 7.96
C VAL A 171 -11.74 -15.58 6.91
N PRO A 172 -11.87 -16.91 6.70
CA PRO A 172 -11.15 -17.60 5.64
C PRO A 172 -11.50 -17.03 4.27
N PHE A 173 -10.51 -16.53 3.55
CA PHE A 173 -10.73 -15.88 2.26
C PHE A 173 -9.59 -16.14 1.29
N SER A 174 -9.91 -16.17 -0.01
CA SER A 174 -8.96 -16.42 -1.09
C SER A 174 -9.13 -15.42 -2.25
N PRO A 175 -8.07 -15.16 -3.04
CA PRO A 175 -8.18 -14.31 -4.22
C PRO A 175 -9.24 -14.77 -5.23
N ARG A 176 -9.49 -16.09 -5.31
CA ARG A 176 -10.56 -16.67 -6.14
C ARG A 176 -11.95 -16.23 -5.68
N GLN A 177 -12.19 -16.18 -4.36
CA GLN A 177 -13.43 -15.65 -3.80
C GLN A 177 -13.54 -14.14 -4.06
N SER A 178 -12.45 -13.38 -3.87
CA SER A 178 -12.44 -11.95 -4.23
C SER A 178 -12.83 -11.73 -5.70
N TRP A 179 -12.34 -12.58 -6.60
CA TRP A 179 -12.68 -12.51 -8.01
C TRP A 179 -14.16 -12.82 -8.28
N ALA A 180 -14.67 -13.88 -7.66
CA ALA A 180 -16.06 -14.31 -7.82
C ALA A 180 -17.06 -13.28 -7.28
N HIS A 181 -16.86 -12.79 -6.05
CA HIS A 181 -17.76 -11.81 -5.42
C HIS A 181 -17.66 -10.40 -6.03
N SER A 182 -16.57 -10.08 -6.74
CA SER A 182 -16.44 -8.81 -7.47
C SER A 182 -16.93 -8.86 -8.92
N ARG A 183 -17.50 -10.00 -9.39
CA ARG A 183 -18.11 -10.06 -10.73
C ARG A 183 -19.20 -8.99 -10.85
N GLY A 184 -19.16 -8.24 -11.96
CA GLY A 184 -20.04 -7.09 -12.18
C GLY A 184 -19.64 -5.80 -11.45
N ASN A 185 -18.64 -5.84 -10.55
CA ASN A 185 -18.15 -4.69 -9.77
C ASN A 185 -16.63 -4.46 -9.90
N ALA A 186 -15.97 -5.11 -10.85
CA ALA A 186 -14.52 -5.05 -11.00
C ALA A 186 -13.98 -3.62 -11.16
N TRP A 187 -14.59 -2.82 -12.04
CA TRP A 187 -14.12 -1.45 -12.30
C TRP A 187 -14.33 -0.50 -11.12
N PRO A 188 -15.48 -0.49 -10.43
CA PRO A 188 -15.61 0.27 -9.17
C PRO A 188 -14.56 -0.10 -8.12
N VAL A 189 -14.27 -1.39 -7.94
CA VAL A 189 -13.24 -1.86 -6.98
C VAL A 189 -11.86 -1.37 -7.39
N ILE A 190 -11.46 -1.62 -8.65
CA ILE A 190 -10.17 -1.19 -9.19
C ILE A 190 -10.06 0.34 -9.09
N GLY A 191 -11.07 1.08 -9.55
CA GLY A 191 -11.07 2.53 -9.57
C GLY A 191 -10.92 3.13 -8.17
N ALA A 192 -11.70 2.66 -7.19
CA ALA A 192 -11.65 3.19 -5.82
C ALA A 192 -10.27 2.98 -5.20
N LEU A 193 -9.73 1.75 -5.32
CA LEU A 193 -8.40 1.43 -4.79
C LEU A 193 -7.29 2.12 -5.57
N PHE A 194 -7.42 2.24 -6.89
CA PHE A 194 -6.46 2.95 -7.75
C PHE A 194 -6.37 4.43 -7.35
N VAL A 195 -7.49 5.12 -7.19
CA VAL A 195 -7.51 6.54 -6.82
C VAL A 195 -6.85 6.78 -5.48
N VAL A 196 -7.13 5.95 -4.48
CA VAL A 196 -6.50 6.10 -3.16
C VAL A 196 -5.02 5.73 -3.19
N TYR A 197 -4.66 4.64 -3.87
CA TYR A 197 -3.27 4.18 -3.93
C TYR A 197 -2.38 5.14 -4.73
N PHE A 198 -2.76 5.48 -5.97
CA PHE A 198 -1.99 6.38 -6.83
C PHE A 198 -2.07 7.84 -6.36
N GLY A 199 -3.26 8.31 -5.98
CA GLY A 199 -3.41 9.65 -5.41
C GLY A 199 -2.61 9.80 -4.12
N GLY A 200 -2.60 8.76 -3.28
CA GLY A 200 -1.79 8.71 -2.07
C GLY A 200 -0.29 8.67 -2.33
N ALA A 201 0.17 7.92 -3.34
CA ALA A 201 1.57 7.92 -3.76
C ALA A 201 2.00 9.32 -4.25
N PHE A 202 1.15 10.01 -5.02
CA PHE A 202 1.37 11.40 -5.43
C PHE A 202 1.46 12.34 -4.23
N ILE A 203 0.50 12.27 -3.28
CA ILE A 203 0.51 13.08 -2.05
C ILE A 203 1.76 12.82 -1.22
N THR A 204 2.20 11.57 -1.12
CA THR A 204 3.44 11.20 -0.39
C THR A 204 4.67 11.82 -1.06
N ALA A 205 4.76 11.77 -2.39
CA ALA A 205 5.85 12.40 -3.13
C ALA A 205 5.85 13.93 -2.95
N VAL A 206 4.68 14.57 -3.02
CA VAL A 206 4.52 16.00 -2.74
C VAL A 206 4.93 16.34 -1.31
N ALA A 207 4.53 15.53 -0.32
CA ALA A 207 4.90 15.75 1.08
C ALA A 207 6.42 15.67 1.30
N VAL A 208 7.10 14.71 0.66
CA VAL A 208 8.58 14.64 0.66
C VAL A 208 9.17 15.94 0.11
N LEU A 209 8.76 16.34 -1.09
CA LEU A 209 9.33 17.48 -1.82
C LEU A 209 9.09 18.80 -1.08
N LEU A 210 7.86 19.04 -0.60
CA LEU A 210 7.51 20.24 0.16
C LEU A 210 8.28 20.31 1.47
N THR A 211 8.31 19.21 2.24
CA THR A 211 9.06 19.17 3.50
C THR A 211 10.55 19.43 3.24
N HIS A 212 11.10 18.85 2.16
CA HIS A 212 12.50 19.01 1.81
C HIS A 212 12.82 20.47 1.42
N ALA A 213 11.96 21.09 0.62
CA ALA A 213 12.08 22.48 0.20
C ALA A 213 12.00 23.44 1.39
N VAL A 214 11.08 23.22 2.34
CA VAL A 214 10.98 24.02 3.58
C VAL A 214 12.23 23.86 4.44
N MET A 215 12.68 22.63 4.67
CA MET A 215 13.84 22.35 5.50
C MET A 215 15.13 22.97 4.94
N ARG A 216 15.39 22.83 3.65
CA ARG A 216 16.60 23.39 3.01
C ARG A 216 16.49 24.90 2.76
N GLY A 217 15.34 25.35 2.26
CA GLY A 217 15.17 26.74 1.82
C GLY A 217 14.88 27.70 2.97
N MET A 218 13.85 27.39 3.78
CA MET A 218 13.38 28.30 4.82
C MET A 218 14.14 28.15 6.13
N LEU A 219 14.44 26.90 6.52
CA LEU A 219 15.07 26.60 7.81
C LEU A 219 16.59 26.42 7.72
N GLN A 220 17.16 26.39 6.51
CA GLN A 220 18.58 26.14 6.24
C GLN A 220 19.13 24.87 6.91
N ALA A 221 18.25 23.92 7.25
CA ALA A 221 18.56 22.71 7.99
C ALA A 221 18.97 21.59 7.03
N ASN A 222 20.05 21.82 6.28
CA ASN A 222 20.49 20.95 5.18
C ASN A 222 20.77 19.50 5.61
N GLU A 223 21.38 19.32 6.78
CA GLU A 223 21.73 18.02 7.35
C GLU A 223 20.49 17.22 7.78
N ALA A 224 19.51 17.89 8.39
CA ALA A 224 18.29 17.25 8.88
C ALA A 224 17.20 17.09 7.79
N ALA A 225 17.30 17.83 6.68
CA ALA A 225 16.26 17.89 5.66
C ALA A 225 15.86 16.52 5.12
N ALA A 226 16.83 15.62 4.88
CA ALA A 226 16.53 14.28 4.40
C ALA A 226 15.74 13.46 5.44
N VAL A 227 16.22 13.44 6.69
CA VAL A 227 15.60 12.67 7.78
C VAL A 227 14.17 13.15 8.06
N VAL A 228 13.97 14.47 8.14
CA VAL A 228 12.64 15.05 8.39
C VAL A 228 11.69 14.79 7.22
N SER A 229 12.14 14.97 5.97
CA SER A 229 11.33 14.68 4.79
C SER A 229 10.86 13.23 4.75
N TRP A 230 11.74 12.27 5.00
CA TRP A 230 11.36 10.85 5.03
C TRP A 230 10.44 10.54 6.20
N THR A 231 10.68 11.12 7.38
CA THR A 231 9.84 10.95 8.56
C THR A 231 8.40 11.37 8.30
N VAL A 232 8.20 12.55 7.69
CA VAL A 232 6.89 13.05 7.26
C VAL A 232 6.29 12.15 6.18
N ALA A 233 7.08 11.73 5.20
CA ALA A 233 6.60 10.89 4.11
C ALA A 233 6.11 9.51 4.57
N ILE A 234 6.82 8.88 5.52
CA ILE A 234 6.40 7.61 6.10
C ILE A 234 5.06 7.79 6.83
N LEU A 235 4.89 8.87 7.60
CA LEU A 235 3.62 9.15 8.27
C LEU A 235 2.46 9.36 7.29
N VAL A 236 2.68 10.15 6.23
CA VAL A 236 1.70 10.37 5.16
C VAL A 236 1.37 9.06 4.45
N SER A 237 2.37 8.22 4.18
CA SER A 237 2.20 6.89 3.60
C SER A 237 1.31 6.00 4.48
N TYR A 238 1.48 6.03 5.81
CA TYR A 238 0.56 5.33 6.72
C TYR A 238 -0.88 5.85 6.63
N GLY A 239 -1.09 7.14 6.41
CA GLY A 239 -2.42 7.71 6.14
C GLY A 239 -3.04 7.15 4.85
N VAL A 240 -2.23 7.01 3.79
CA VAL A 240 -2.64 6.38 2.53
C VAL A 240 -2.95 4.90 2.72
N ILE A 241 -2.12 4.19 3.48
CA ILE A 241 -2.32 2.79 3.83
C ILE A 241 -3.62 2.61 4.62
N ALA A 242 -3.89 3.49 5.59
CA ALA A 242 -5.13 3.51 6.37
C ALA A 242 -6.35 3.69 5.45
N LEU A 243 -6.32 4.68 4.56
CA LEU A 243 -7.41 4.92 3.59
C LEU A 243 -7.59 3.71 2.66
N THR A 244 -6.51 3.13 2.15
CA THR A 244 -6.57 1.93 1.29
C THR A 244 -7.20 0.76 2.03
N ALA A 245 -6.78 0.52 3.27
CA ALA A 245 -7.31 -0.51 4.14
C ALA A 245 -8.80 -0.28 4.46
N THR A 246 -9.22 0.96 4.66
CA THR A 246 -10.63 1.33 4.83
C THR A 246 -11.44 1.02 3.57
N VAL A 247 -10.95 1.41 2.38
CA VAL A 247 -11.62 1.12 1.10
C VAL A 247 -11.77 -0.40 0.92
N GLN A 248 -10.72 -1.18 1.20
CA GLN A 248 -10.77 -2.64 1.16
C GLN A 248 -11.86 -3.20 2.09
N ALA A 249 -11.93 -2.71 3.33
CA ALA A 249 -12.92 -3.13 4.31
C ALA A 249 -14.36 -2.73 3.92
N VAL A 250 -14.57 -1.52 3.41
CA VAL A 250 -15.88 -1.05 2.93
C VAL A 250 -16.34 -1.88 1.74
N ILE A 251 -15.46 -2.15 0.77
CA ILE A 251 -15.76 -3.02 -0.38
C ILE A 251 -16.12 -4.43 0.08
N PHE A 252 -15.30 -5.01 0.97
CA PHE A 252 -15.56 -6.34 1.54
C PHE A 252 -16.93 -6.40 2.22
N ARG A 253 -17.22 -5.46 3.13
CA ARG A 253 -18.51 -5.38 3.82
C ARG A 253 -19.68 -5.24 2.87
N ARG A 254 -19.59 -4.37 1.86
CA ARG A 254 -20.68 -4.09 0.92
C ARG A 254 -20.93 -5.23 -0.07
N LEU A 255 -19.87 -5.84 -0.62
CA LEU A 255 -20.02 -6.93 -1.59
C LEU A 255 -20.54 -8.22 -0.95
N LEU A 256 -20.11 -8.52 0.27
CA LEU A 256 -20.47 -9.75 0.96
C LEU A 256 -21.62 -9.56 1.95
N ALA A 257 -22.15 -8.33 2.10
CA ALA A 257 -23.08 -7.95 3.16
C ALA A 257 -22.60 -8.38 4.56
N TRP A 258 -21.28 -8.43 4.76
CA TRP A 258 -20.68 -9.07 5.92
C TRP A 258 -20.91 -8.25 7.20
N ARG A 259 -21.16 -8.95 8.31
CA ARG A 259 -21.30 -8.41 9.66
C ARG A 259 -20.61 -9.36 10.65
N GLU A 260 -20.20 -8.84 11.80
CA GLU A 260 -19.62 -9.66 12.87
C GLU A 260 -20.58 -10.82 13.23
N GLY A 261 -20.07 -12.05 13.27
CA GLY A 261 -20.86 -13.25 13.54
C GLY A 261 -21.66 -13.82 12.36
N ALA A 262 -21.71 -13.14 11.21
CA ALA A 262 -22.35 -13.67 10.00
C ALA A 262 -21.37 -14.55 9.19
N GLY A 263 -21.82 -15.73 8.77
CA GLY A 263 -21.09 -16.55 7.80
C GLY A 263 -21.01 -15.86 6.43
N LEU A 264 -20.01 -16.23 5.62
CA LEU A 264 -19.93 -15.74 4.24
C LEU A 264 -21.13 -16.25 3.44
N SER A 265 -21.80 -15.35 2.71
CA SER A 265 -22.87 -15.75 1.80
C SER A 265 -22.32 -16.70 0.74
N ALA A 266 -22.98 -17.84 0.54
CA ALA A 266 -22.63 -18.76 -0.54
C ALA A 266 -22.70 -18.02 -1.88
N LEU A 267 -21.76 -18.32 -2.78
CA LEU A 267 -21.83 -17.86 -4.16
C LEU A 267 -23.11 -18.46 -4.75
N SER A 268 -24.15 -17.66 -4.95
CA SER A 268 -25.30 -18.11 -5.73
C SER A 268 -24.80 -18.34 -7.16
N GLU A 269 -24.85 -19.59 -7.61
CA GLU A 269 -24.59 -19.91 -9.01
C GLU A 269 -25.62 -19.14 -9.87
N SER A 270 -25.13 -18.16 -10.61
CA SER A 270 -25.84 -17.48 -11.69
C SER A 270 -25.07 -17.70 -12.98
#